data_AF-A0A914X570-F1
#
_entry.id   AF-A0A914X570-F1
#
_cell.length_a   1.000
_cell.length_b   1.000
_cell.length_c   1.000
_cell.angle_alpha   90.00
_cell.angle_beta   90.00
_cell.angle_gamma   90.00
#
_symmetry.space_group_name_H-M   'P 1'
#
loop_
_entity.id
_entity.type
_entity.pdbx_description
1 polymer ?
#
loop_
_entity_poly.entity_id
_entity_poly.type
_entity_poly.pdbx_seq_one_letter_code
_entity_poly.pdbx_strand_id
1 'polypeptide(L)'
;MAQCRSSYILRLTTLLLSCLLLRDIRSLDRVLRSWVFNFDRWKQLGSSIKLTSKPMSSLPWSAVDLENPPKLRSAIAEGIRLNELLARVQYNCNKQRHVGSTLNGFASCEDSFLSSRQKNVLSILGDPYDDGSFEANLGADKYYIFTPREASWMKEINSQVVRVSGLREKGWQLHRILASVPATSFDSIKVDFVSPFLKDGGFVQAADLVKELLEKVMTEQVHVVVRIRNELAHDALFSWYSLLHWLFFQRRFVLLAAEQSGLCGRQIDQCRYQLSFVRLPPGGTISFEAPLIGMGSPTEEHARLLAYLESNNDACSAPSTRTDIPLYCTEFLSHNPCQVYMFRYPNHDNTFTTSVTTSSEQSSHLSKCQVFYFTSESTTNSSSEFEVTEVVGLSPDSSTRKVPGSGWSDYWSLTPLTQLTTRYSPNVQQIISLLTLDLDGSEWDILGGLLDSGVLKRFRQISFRLRIWFGEENENYRRFYSWFVRLERQGFHKLAFRHLQESARDIVFVSL
;
A
#
# COMPACT_ATOMS: atom_id res chain seq x y z
N MET A 1 -55.97 -47.78 -13.88
CA MET A 1 -54.52 -48.05 -14.04
C MET A 1 -53.62 -46.84 -13.70
N ALA A 2 -54.05 -45.89 -12.86
CA ALA A 2 -53.26 -44.69 -12.52
C ALA A 2 -52.82 -44.60 -11.02
N GLN A 3 -53.41 -45.38 -10.11
CA GLN A 3 -53.10 -45.29 -8.67
C GLN A 3 -51.89 -46.13 -8.21
N CYS A 4 -51.45 -47.16 -8.96
CA CYS A 4 -50.27 -47.96 -8.55
C CYS A 4 -48.91 -47.33 -8.91
N ARG A 5 -48.84 -46.34 -9.81
CA ARG A 5 -47.57 -45.70 -10.20
C ARG A 5 -47.11 -44.60 -9.23
N SER A 6 -48.05 -43.94 -8.54
CA SER A 6 -47.72 -42.85 -7.60
C SER A 6 -47.05 -43.35 -6.31
N SER A 7 -47.49 -44.50 -5.77
CA SER A 7 -46.91 -45.07 -4.54
C SER A 7 -45.46 -45.57 -4.73
N TYR A 8 -45.13 -46.11 -5.90
CA TYR A 8 -43.78 -46.56 -6.22
C TYR A 8 -42.79 -45.40 -6.37
N ILE A 9 -43.20 -44.32 -7.03
CA ILE A 9 -42.37 -43.12 -7.20
C ILE A 9 -42.11 -42.46 -5.85
N LEU A 10 -43.14 -42.37 -4.98
CA LEU A 10 -42.99 -41.78 -3.64
C LEU A 10 -42.03 -42.58 -2.75
N ARG A 11 -42.07 -43.92 -2.83
CA ARG A 11 -41.15 -44.81 -2.09
C ARG A 11 -39.71 -44.75 -2.63
N LEU A 12 -39.55 -44.61 -3.94
CA LEU A 12 -38.23 -44.47 -4.56
C LEU A 12 -37.58 -43.13 -4.19
N THR A 13 -38.37 -42.03 -4.19
CA THR A 13 -37.86 -40.72 -3.78
C THR A 13 -37.56 -40.66 -2.29
N THR A 14 -38.36 -41.30 -1.42
CA THR A 14 -38.01 -41.40 0.01
C THR A 14 -36.74 -42.20 0.23
N LEU A 15 -36.54 -43.32 -0.48
CA LEU A 15 -35.29 -44.09 -0.40
C LEU A 15 -34.08 -43.29 -0.87
N LEU A 16 -34.21 -42.52 -1.96
CA LEU A 16 -33.14 -41.68 -2.49
C LEU A 16 -32.79 -40.53 -1.53
N LEU A 17 -33.78 -39.86 -0.96
CA LEU A 17 -33.61 -38.82 0.05
C LEU A 17 -32.99 -39.38 1.34
N SER A 18 -33.40 -40.58 1.76
CA SER A 18 -32.82 -41.27 2.93
C SER A 18 -31.35 -41.62 2.71
N CYS A 19 -30.99 -42.09 1.51
CA CYS A 19 -29.60 -42.37 1.14
C CYS A 19 -28.75 -41.10 1.05
N LEU A 20 -29.31 -39.98 0.58
CA LEU A 20 -28.62 -38.69 0.55
C LEU A 20 -28.37 -38.14 1.95
N LEU A 21 -29.36 -38.23 2.85
CA LEU A 21 -29.22 -37.87 4.27
C LEU A 21 -28.20 -38.76 4.98
N LEU A 22 -28.16 -40.07 4.71
CA LEU A 22 -27.15 -40.98 5.26
C LEU A 22 -25.74 -40.70 4.72
N ARG A 23 -25.63 -40.24 3.46
CA ARG A 23 -24.36 -39.82 2.88
C ARG A 23 -23.85 -38.55 3.57
N ASP A 24 -24.72 -37.57 3.81
CA ASP A 24 -24.36 -36.33 4.51
C ASP A 24 -24.06 -36.53 6.00
N ILE A 25 -24.78 -37.43 6.69
CA ILE A 25 -24.45 -37.79 8.07
C ILE A 25 -23.09 -38.49 8.15
N ARG A 26 -22.71 -39.32 7.18
CA ARG A 26 -21.36 -39.90 7.10
C ARG A 26 -20.29 -38.87 6.72
N SER A 27 -20.63 -37.83 5.95
CA SER A 27 -19.77 -36.66 5.72
C SER A 27 -19.54 -35.91 7.03
N LEU A 28 -20.61 -35.65 7.77
CA LEU A 28 -20.61 -34.95 9.05
C LEU A 28 -19.88 -35.75 10.13
N ASP A 29 -20.02 -37.07 10.17
CA ASP A 29 -19.27 -37.94 11.09
C ASP A 29 -17.77 -37.96 10.75
N ARG A 30 -17.40 -37.85 9.47
CA ARG A 30 -15.99 -37.69 9.07
C ARG A 30 -15.42 -36.32 9.45
N VAL A 31 -16.22 -35.26 9.30
CA VAL A 31 -15.86 -33.89 9.72
C VAL A 31 -15.80 -33.80 11.25
N LEU A 32 -16.78 -34.35 11.96
CA LEU A 32 -16.83 -34.37 13.43
C LEU A 32 -15.71 -35.23 14.02
N ARG A 33 -15.38 -36.39 13.45
CA ARG A 33 -14.20 -37.16 13.89
C ARG A 33 -12.90 -36.44 13.57
N SER A 34 -12.80 -35.74 12.44
CA SER A 34 -11.66 -34.85 12.12
C SER A 34 -11.58 -33.66 13.09
N TRP A 35 -12.70 -33.16 13.61
CA TRP A 35 -12.74 -32.08 14.60
C TRP A 35 -12.42 -32.59 16.01
N VAL A 36 -12.92 -33.76 16.41
CA VAL A 36 -12.65 -34.37 17.72
C VAL A 36 -11.19 -34.83 17.83
N PHE A 37 -10.61 -35.42 16.76
CA PHE A 37 -9.16 -35.72 16.72
C PHE A 37 -8.28 -34.47 16.67
N ASN A 38 -8.79 -33.34 16.15
CA ASN A 38 -8.06 -32.06 16.22
C ASN A 38 -8.19 -31.40 17.61
N PHE A 39 -9.27 -31.63 18.37
CA PHE A 39 -9.46 -30.98 19.67
C PHE A 39 -8.47 -31.47 20.74
N ASP A 40 -8.14 -32.77 20.75
CA ASP A 40 -7.09 -33.29 21.64
C ASP A 40 -5.68 -32.83 21.22
N ARG A 41 -5.47 -32.56 19.92
CA ARG A 41 -4.24 -31.94 19.40
C ARG A 41 -4.16 -30.44 19.73
N TRP A 42 -5.29 -29.75 19.77
CA TRP A 42 -5.41 -28.36 20.24
C TRP A 42 -5.18 -28.25 21.75
N LYS A 43 -5.56 -29.25 22.56
CA LYS A 43 -5.16 -29.32 23.98
C LYS A 43 -3.66 -29.57 24.17
N GLN A 44 -3.02 -30.32 23.27
CA GLN A 44 -1.55 -30.46 23.25
C GLN A 44 -0.84 -29.17 22.78
N LEU A 45 -1.42 -28.41 21.85
CA LEU A 45 -0.95 -27.06 21.53
C LEU A 45 -1.18 -26.08 22.68
N GLY A 46 -2.33 -26.11 23.35
CA GLY A 46 -2.64 -25.24 24.50
C GLY A 46 -1.77 -25.51 25.73
N SER A 47 -1.25 -26.72 25.90
CA SER A 47 -0.29 -27.06 26.97
C SER A 47 1.17 -26.81 26.58
N SER A 48 1.49 -26.75 25.29
CA SER A 48 2.80 -26.36 24.76
C SER A 48 2.94 -24.84 24.54
N ILE A 49 1.82 -24.13 24.47
CA ILE A 49 1.72 -22.66 24.58
C ILE A 49 1.47 -22.33 26.06
N LYS A 50 2.32 -22.81 26.96
CA LYS A 50 2.69 -21.93 28.07
C LYS A 50 3.57 -20.88 27.44
N LEU A 51 2.95 -19.76 27.05
CA LEU A 51 3.64 -18.49 26.90
C LEU A 51 4.46 -18.32 28.18
N THR A 52 5.74 -18.67 28.14
CA THR A 52 6.73 -17.91 28.87
C THR A 52 6.75 -16.57 28.16
N SER A 53 5.75 -15.73 28.48
CA SER A 53 5.79 -14.29 28.28
C SER A 53 6.89 -13.75 29.19
N LYS A 54 8.15 -14.04 28.83
CA LYS A 54 9.13 -12.98 28.98
C LYS A 54 8.62 -11.89 28.03
N PRO A 55 8.27 -10.69 28.55
CA PRO A 55 7.90 -9.60 27.67
C PRO A 55 9.05 -9.48 26.68
N MET A 56 8.69 -9.51 25.38
CA MET A 56 9.57 -9.03 24.33
C MET A 56 10.17 -7.75 24.89
N SER A 57 11.50 -7.66 25.02
CA SER A 57 12.15 -6.41 25.38
C SER A 57 11.66 -5.41 24.35
N SER A 58 10.66 -4.62 24.73
CA SER A 58 9.81 -3.88 23.80
C SER A 58 10.69 -2.77 23.27
N LEU A 59 11.24 -2.96 22.08
CA LEU A 59 11.81 -1.86 21.32
C LEU A 59 10.72 -0.78 21.29
N PRO A 60 10.99 0.42 21.82
CA PRO A 60 10.02 1.50 21.72
C PRO A 60 9.76 1.76 20.24
N TRP A 61 8.49 1.95 19.85
CA TRP A 61 8.12 2.16 18.46
C TRP A 61 8.81 3.36 17.81
N SER A 62 9.20 4.35 18.62
CA SER A 62 10.02 5.49 18.21
C SER A 62 11.43 5.10 17.72
N ALA A 63 11.91 3.90 18.04
CA ALA A 63 13.20 3.38 17.59
C ALA A 63 13.07 2.36 16.44
N VAL A 64 11.86 2.08 15.97
CA VAL A 64 11.63 1.18 14.82
C VAL A 64 11.78 2.00 13.54
N ASP A 65 12.78 1.66 12.73
CA ASP A 65 12.89 2.17 11.37
C ASP A 65 11.72 1.60 10.53
N LEU A 66 10.79 2.49 10.16
CA LEU A 66 9.60 2.16 9.40
C LEU A 66 9.90 1.75 7.95
N GLU A 67 11.05 2.17 7.42
CA GLU A 67 11.51 1.82 6.08
C GLU A 67 12.38 0.57 6.07
N ASN A 68 13.10 0.29 7.16
CA ASN A 68 13.95 -0.89 7.31
C ASN A 68 13.63 -1.66 8.60
N PRO A 69 12.54 -2.46 8.63
CA PRO A 69 12.14 -3.14 9.85
C PRO A 69 13.18 -4.17 10.30
N PRO A 70 13.39 -4.34 11.62
CA PRO A 70 14.41 -5.24 12.15
C PRO A 70 14.11 -6.71 11.86
N LYS A 71 15.16 -7.53 11.90
CA LYS A 71 15.05 -8.99 11.79
C LYS A 71 14.38 -9.59 13.03
N LEU A 72 13.41 -10.46 12.83
CA LEU A 72 12.73 -11.23 13.87
C LEU A 72 13.58 -12.43 14.30
N ARG A 73 13.41 -12.87 15.54
CA ARG A 73 14.20 -13.97 16.12
C ARG A 73 13.84 -15.36 15.59
N SER A 74 12.72 -15.52 14.91
CA SER A 74 12.19 -16.82 14.49
C SER A 74 11.99 -16.88 12.98
N ALA A 75 12.50 -17.94 12.35
CA ALA A 75 12.27 -18.23 10.93
C ALA A 75 10.78 -18.41 10.61
N ILE A 76 10.01 -18.98 11.55
CA ILE A 76 8.56 -19.13 11.39
C ILE A 76 7.89 -17.75 11.40
N ALA A 77 8.30 -16.86 12.31
CA ALA A 77 7.76 -15.50 12.38
C ALA A 77 8.12 -14.71 11.12
N GLU A 78 9.35 -14.84 10.60
CA GLU A 78 9.76 -14.25 9.32
C GLU A 78 8.94 -14.81 8.14
N GLY A 79 8.67 -16.12 8.14
CA GLY A 79 7.84 -16.76 7.12
C GLY A 79 6.41 -16.24 7.12
N ILE A 80 5.81 -16.09 8.30
CA ILE A 80 4.47 -15.50 8.43
C ILE A 80 4.50 -14.04 7.98
N ARG A 81 5.45 -13.25 8.46
CA ARG A 81 5.61 -11.84 8.09
C ARG A 81 5.73 -11.64 6.57
N LEU A 82 6.54 -12.45 5.89
CA LEU A 82 6.66 -12.41 4.44
C LEU A 82 5.34 -12.79 3.75
N ASN A 83 4.68 -13.87 4.20
CA ASN A 83 3.40 -14.30 3.64
C ASN A 83 2.30 -13.23 3.79
N GLU A 84 2.20 -12.60 4.96
CA GLU A 84 1.22 -11.54 5.19
C GLU A 84 1.47 -10.35 4.26
N LEU A 85 2.74 -9.99 4.01
CA LEU A 85 3.09 -8.91 3.09
C LEU A 85 2.67 -9.27 1.66
N LEU A 86 2.98 -10.50 1.23
CA LEU A 86 2.68 -10.98 -0.11
C LEU A 86 1.19 -11.24 -0.35
N ALA A 87 0.42 -11.52 0.69
CA ALA A 87 -1.04 -11.69 0.60
C ALA A 87 -1.77 -10.40 0.22
N ARG A 88 -1.09 -9.24 0.28
CA ARG A 88 -1.69 -7.93 0.10
C ARG A 88 -1.01 -7.19 -1.05
N VAL A 89 -1.74 -7.11 -2.16
CA VAL A 89 -1.36 -6.29 -3.30
C VAL A 89 -1.34 -4.83 -2.89
N GLN A 90 -0.28 -4.11 -3.25
CA GLN A 90 -0.09 -2.70 -2.91
C GLN A 90 -0.68 -1.76 -3.96
N TYR A 91 -0.88 -2.27 -5.18
CA TYR A 91 -1.40 -1.50 -6.29
C TYR A 91 -2.29 -2.34 -7.18
N ASN A 92 -3.52 -1.88 -7.39
CA ASN A 92 -4.49 -2.52 -8.27
C ASN A 92 -4.36 -1.95 -9.70
N CYS A 93 -3.83 -2.76 -10.62
CA CYS A 93 -3.70 -2.36 -12.02
C CYS A 93 -5.03 -2.53 -12.76
N ASN A 94 -5.48 -1.47 -13.44
CA ASN A 94 -6.76 -1.50 -14.16
C ASN A 94 -6.72 -2.42 -15.38
N LYS A 95 -5.55 -2.48 -16.05
CA LYS A 95 -5.29 -3.33 -17.21
C LYS A 95 -4.21 -4.36 -16.87
N GLN A 96 -4.55 -5.28 -15.97
CA GLN A 96 -3.70 -6.40 -15.63
C GLN A 96 -3.88 -7.56 -16.61
N ARG A 97 -2.78 -8.16 -17.03
CA ARG A 97 -2.76 -9.37 -17.86
C ARG A 97 -1.80 -10.40 -17.27
N HIS A 98 -2.20 -11.67 -17.25
CA HIS A 98 -1.29 -12.78 -16.97
C HIS A 98 -0.49 -13.14 -18.23
N VAL A 99 0.82 -13.28 -18.09
CA VAL A 99 1.74 -13.60 -19.19
C VAL A 99 2.53 -14.85 -18.83
N GLY A 100 2.45 -15.89 -19.66
CA GLY A 100 3.16 -17.15 -19.45
C GLY A 100 2.29 -18.29 -18.92
N SER A 101 2.91 -19.40 -18.53
CA SER A 101 2.24 -20.59 -18.00
C SER A 101 1.82 -20.41 -16.54
N THR A 102 1.12 -21.38 -15.96
CA THR A 102 0.75 -21.35 -14.54
C THR A 102 1.97 -21.42 -13.62
N LEU A 103 3.07 -22.07 -14.06
CA LEU A 103 4.26 -22.27 -13.23
C LEU A 103 5.34 -21.22 -13.47
N ASN A 104 5.35 -20.56 -14.63
CA ASN A 104 6.39 -19.59 -15.00
C ASN A 104 5.80 -18.27 -15.54
N GLY A 105 4.53 -18.03 -15.30
CA GLY A 105 3.85 -16.78 -15.68
C GLY A 105 3.89 -15.72 -14.59
N PHE A 106 3.57 -14.50 -14.99
CA PHE A 106 3.55 -13.32 -14.12
C PHE A 106 2.41 -12.38 -14.52
N ALA A 107 1.96 -11.58 -13.56
CA ALA A 107 1.10 -10.44 -13.85
C ALA A 107 1.91 -9.31 -14.47
N SER A 108 1.44 -8.77 -15.58
CA SER A 108 1.95 -7.58 -16.25
C SER A 108 0.88 -6.49 -16.20
N CYS A 109 1.29 -5.25 -15.96
CA CYS A 109 0.41 -4.09 -15.96
C CYS A 109 0.55 -3.29 -17.26
N GLU A 110 -0.58 -2.86 -17.83
CA GLU A 110 -0.66 -2.09 -19.07
C GLU A 110 -1.43 -0.75 -18.88
N ASP A 111 -1.42 -0.24 -17.65
CA ASP A 111 -2.02 1.07 -17.33
C ASP A 111 -1.32 2.21 -18.10
N SER A 112 -2.05 3.31 -18.30
CA SER A 112 -1.67 4.38 -19.24
C SER A 112 -0.37 5.12 -18.91
N PHE A 113 0.12 5.04 -17.67
CA PHE A 113 1.38 5.64 -17.26
C PHE A 113 2.61 4.78 -17.57
N LEU A 114 2.40 3.54 -18.02
CA LEU A 114 3.46 2.62 -18.45
C LEU A 114 3.63 2.65 -19.96
N SER A 115 4.80 2.23 -20.44
CA SER A 115 5.04 2.02 -21.86
C SER A 115 4.06 0.97 -22.41
N SER A 116 3.25 1.37 -23.39
CA SER A 116 2.25 0.49 -24.02
C SER A 116 2.87 -0.63 -24.86
N ARG A 117 4.18 -0.59 -25.12
CA ARG A 117 4.89 -1.62 -25.87
C ARG A 117 6.19 -1.99 -25.16
N GLN A 118 6.29 -3.26 -24.78
CA GLN A 118 7.51 -3.84 -24.23
C GLN A 118 8.55 -3.94 -25.36
N LYS A 119 9.59 -3.10 -25.34
CA LYS A 119 10.62 -3.09 -26.40
C LYS A 119 11.82 -3.91 -26.00
N ASN A 120 12.36 -3.65 -24.80
CA ASN A 120 13.56 -4.29 -24.29
C ASN A 120 13.26 -5.03 -22.99
N VAL A 121 13.46 -6.34 -23.00
CA VAL A 121 13.23 -7.21 -21.83
C VAL A 121 14.52 -7.90 -21.43
N LEU A 122 14.84 -7.87 -20.14
CA LEU A 122 15.97 -8.60 -19.56
C LEU A 122 15.46 -9.80 -18.77
N SER A 123 15.89 -11.00 -19.15
CA SER A 123 15.55 -12.24 -18.45
C SER A 123 16.80 -12.93 -17.92
N ILE A 124 16.92 -13.03 -16.60
CA ILE A 124 17.98 -13.76 -15.91
C ILE A 124 17.37 -15.01 -15.28
N LEU A 125 17.64 -16.18 -15.86
CA LEU A 125 16.97 -17.43 -15.54
C LEU A 125 17.94 -18.45 -14.98
N GLY A 126 17.87 -18.71 -13.68
CA GLY A 126 18.72 -19.67 -12.97
C GLY A 126 18.25 -21.12 -13.09
N ASP A 127 16.95 -21.31 -13.29
CA ASP A 127 16.34 -22.61 -13.45
C ASP A 127 16.53 -23.12 -14.90
N PRO A 128 17.29 -24.20 -15.11
CA PRO A 128 17.43 -24.78 -16.44
C PRO A 128 16.13 -25.39 -16.98
N TYR A 129 15.11 -25.55 -16.12
CA TYR A 129 13.81 -26.11 -16.48
C TYR A 129 12.73 -25.05 -16.72
N ASP A 130 13.07 -23.76 -16.76
CA ASP A 130 12.15 -22.71 -17.21
C ASP A 130 11.65 -23.04 -18.63
N ASP A 131 10.34 -22.91 -18.87
CA ASP A 131 9.68 -23.28 -20.13
C ASP A 131 9.68 -22.13 -21.15
N GLY A 132 10.19 -20.95 -20.79
CA GLY A 132 10.22 -19.76 -21.65
C GLY A 132 8.86 -19.17 -21.96
N SER A 133 7.79 -19.63 -21.30
CA SER A 133 6.42 -19.27 -21.63
C SER A 133 6.14 -17.78 -21.41
N PHE A 134 6.77 -17.17 -20.41
CA PHE A 134 6.67 -15.72 -20.18
C PHE A 134 7.27 -14.95 -21.36
N GLU A 135 8.49 -15.27 -21.76
CA GLU A 135 9.21 -14.64 -22.85
C GLU A 135 8.47 -14.81 -24.19
N ALA A 136 7.95 -16.00 -24.47
CA ALA A 136 7.17 -16.27 -25.68
C ALA A 136 5.86 -15.46 -25.74
N ASN A 137 5.19 -15.27 -24.60
CA ASN A 137 3.85 -14.67 -24.56
C ASN A 137 3.84 -13.16 -24.26
N LEU A 138 4.94 -12.58 -23.79
CA LEU A 138 5.03 -11.14 -23.48
C LEU A 138 5.00 -10.28 -24.74
N GLY A 139 5.52 -10.80 -25.87
CA GLY A 139 5.49 -10.12 -27.16
C GLY A 139 6.43 -8.92 -27.27
N ALA A 140 7.60 -8.95 -26.64
CA ALA A 140 8.56 -7.87 -26.70
C ALA A 140 9.39 -7.87 -28.00
N ASP A 141 9.89 -6.70 -28.41
CA ASP A 141 10.68 -6.57 -29.64
C ASP A 141 12.07 -7.24 -29.51
N LYS A 142 12.70 -7.13 -28.34
CA LYS A 142 14.05 -7.61 -28.06
C LYS A 142 14.19 -8.18 -26.65
N TYR A 143 14.81 -9.35 -26.57
CA TYR A 143 15.11 -10.04 -25.31
C TYR A 143 16.62 -10.15 -25.11
N TYR A 144 17.06 -9.90 -23.88
CA TYR A 144 18.41 -10.20 -23.41
C TYR A 144 18.30 -11.35 -22.40
N ILE A 145 18.73 -12.55 -22.80
CA ILE A 145 18.48 -13.77 -22.02
C ILE A 145 19.79 -14.33 -21.48
N PHE A 146 19.82 -14.53 -20.16
CA PHE A 146 20.88 -15.19 -19.42
C PHE A 146 20.35 -16.50 -18.84
N THR A 147 20.93 -17.61 -19.28
CA THR A 147 20.60 -18.95 -18.76
C THR A 147 21.88 -19.82 -18.62
N PRO A 148 21.97 -20.71 -17.61
CA PRO A 148 23.10 -21.62 -17.43
C PRO A 148 23.34 -22.53 -18.64
N ARG A 149 22.28 -22.88 -19.38
CA ARG A 149 22.33 -23.79 -20.52
C ARG A 149 21.44 -23.30 -21.64
N GLU A 150 21.72 -23.73 -22.87
CA GLU A 150 20.85 -23.40 -23.99
C GLU A 150 19.52 -24.15 -23.84
N ALA A 151 18.44 -23.38 -23.69
CA ALA A 151 17.08 -23.89 -23.65
C ALA A 151 16.48 -23.92 -25.06
N SER A 152 15.75 -24.99 -25.37
CA SER A 152 15.18 -25.23 -26.70
C SER A 152 14.14 -24.17 -27.09
N TRP A 153 13.35 -23.69 -26.13
CA TRP A 153 12.30 -22.69 -26.33
C TRP A 153 12.83 -21.33 -26.82
N MET A 154 14.12 -21.02 -26.63
CA MET A 154 14.68 -19.76 -27.11
C MET A 154 14.61 -19.62 -28.64
N LYS A 155 14.56 -20.74 -29.36
CA LYS A 155 14.41 -20.75 -30.83
C LYS A 155 12.98 -20.43 -31.29
N GLU A 156 12.02 -20.54 -30.37
CA GLU A 156 10.59 -20.36 -30.64
C GLU A 156 10.12 -18.92 -30.39
N ILE A 157 10.99 -18.07 -29.86
CA ILE A 157 10.71 -16.65 -29.63
C ILE A 157 10.79 -15.90 -30.96
N ASN A 158 9.65 -15.31 -31.37
CA ASN A 158 9.52 -14.52 -32.60
C ASN A 158 10.09 -13.09 -32.46
N SER A 159 11.23 -12.92 -31.78
CA SER A 159 11.83 -11.63 -31.44
C SER A 159 13.36 -11.69 -31.47
N GLN A 160 14.03 -10.53 -31.40
CA GLN A 160 15.49 -10.53 -31.36
C GLN A 160 15.99 -11.02 -30.00
N VAL A 161 16.59 -12.22 -29.96
CA VAL A 161 17.21 -12.79 -28.75
C VAL A 161 18.71 -12.52 -28.76
N VAL A 162 19.18 -11.71 -27.81
CA VAL A 162 20.61 -11.57 -27.51
C VAL A 162 20.95 -12.51 -26.37
N ARG A 163 21.61 -13.61 -26.71
CA ARG A 163 22.16 -14.52 -25.71
C ARG A 163 23.43 -13.93 -25.13
N VAL A 164 23.51 -13.94 -23.82
CA VAL A 164 24.70 -13.44 -23.15
C VAL A 164 25.33 -14.53 -22.30
N SER A 165 26.58 -14.86 -22.64
CA SER A 165 27.37 -15.87 -21.96
C SER A 165 27.94 -15.31 -20.65
N GLY A 166 27.30 -15.58 -19.52
CA GLY A 166 27.76 -15.08 -18.21
C GLY A 166 27.72 -16.10 -17.07
N LEU A 167 27.05 -17.23 -17.26
CA LEU A 167 26.70 -18.14 -16.18
C LEU A 167 27.63 -19.34 -16.16
N ARG A 168 28.45 -19.42 -15.12
CA ARG A 168 29.31 -20.58 -14.80
C ARG A 168 28.81 -21.20 -13.50
N GLU A 169 29.08 -22.49 -13.32
CA GLU A 169 28.72 -23.31 -12.15
C GLU A 169 29.26 -22.80 -10.79
N LYS A 170 29.98 -21.66 -10.75
CA LYS A 170 30.65 -21.13 -9.55
C LYS A 170 29.96 -19.91 -8.91
N GLY A 171 28.81 -19.45 -9.42
CA GLY A 171 28.09 -18.29 -8.84
C GLY A 171 27.56 -17.29 -9.88
N TRP A 172 26.61 -16.45 -9.47
CA TRP A 172 26.16 -15.30 -10.25
C TRP A 172 27.20 -14.19 -10.21
N GLN A 173 27.76 -13.82 -11.36
CA GLN A 173 28.69 -12.70 -11.47
C GLN A 173 27.97 -11.51 -12.12
N LEU A 174 27.21 -10.76 -11.33
CA LEU A 174 26.33 -9.71 -11.84
C LEU A 174 27.06 -8.63 -12.64
N HIS A 175 28.28 -8.26 -12.24
CA HIS A 175 29.11 -7.33 -13.01
C HIS A 175 29.36 -7.79 -14.46
N ARG A 176 29.51 -9.10 -14.70
CA ARG A 176 29.68 -9.65 -16.07
C ARG A 176 28.37 -9.68 -16.83
N ILE A 177 27.28 -10.01 -16.14
CA ILE A 177 25.93 -9.96 -16.71
C ILE A 177 25.68 -8.56 -17.24
N LEU A 178 25.88 -7.54 -16.41
CA LEU A 178 25.64 -6.15 -16.76
C LEU A 178 26.60 -5.58 -17.80
N ALA A 179 27.89 -5.94 -17.75
CA ALA A 179 28.86 -5.52 -18.76
C ALA A 179 28.53 -6.03 -20.18
N SER A 180 27.66 -7.03 -20.27
CA SER A 180 27.35 -7.72 -21.51
C SER A 180 25.98 -7.35 -22.10
N VAL A 181 25.25 -6.41 -21.47
CA VAL A 181 24.00 -5.88 -22.01
C VAL A 181 24.20 -4.42 -22.46
N PRO A 182 23.91 -4.09 -23.73
CA PRO A 182 24.12 -2.73 -24.25
C PRO A 182 23.07 -1.71 -23.76
N ALA A 183 21.92 -2.19 -23.26
CA ALA A 183 20.86 -1.33 -22.73
C ALA A 183 20.98 -1.22 -21.20
N THR A 184 20.86 0.00 -20.69
CA THR A 184 20.75 0.27 -19.24
C THR A 184 19.30 0.48 -18.79
N SER A 185 18.36 0.56 -19.74
CA SER A 185 16.92 0.68 -19.50
C SER A 185 16.13 -0.45 -20.15
N PHE A 186 15.22 -1.07 -19.40
CA PHE A 186 14.34 -2.15 -19.83
C PHE A 186 12.90 -1.83 -19.49
N ASP A 187 11.96 -2.20 -20.35
CA ASP A 187 10.54 -2.05 -20.03
C ASP A 187 10.14 -3.04 -18.93
N SER A 188 10.67 -4.27 -19.00
CA SER A 188 10.46 -5.31 -18.00
C SER A 188 11.73 -6.13 -17.74
N ILE A 189 11.90 -6.57 -16.50
CA ILE A 189 12.96 -7.48 -16.07
C ILE A 189 12.36 -8.70 -15.38
N LYS A 190 12.72 -9.91 -15.82
CA LYS A 190 12.43 -11.18 -15.13
C LYS A 190 13.71 -11.73 -14.50
N VAL A 191 13.66 -12.05 -13.21
CA VAL A 191 14.79 -12.61 -12.47
C VAL A 191 14.42 -13.87 -11.68
N ASP A 192 15.21 -14.91 -11.89
CA ASP A 192 15.29 -16.10 -11.06
C ASP A 192 16.78 -16.37 -10.78
N PHE A 193 17.29 -15.87 -9.66
CA PHE A 193 18.67 -16.11 -9.24
C PHE A 193 18.84 -17.48 -8.54
N VAL A 194 17.84 -18.36 -8.57
CA VAL A 194 17.95 -19.67 -7.96
C VAL A 194 18.29 -20.71 -9.01
N SER A 195 19.45 -21.35 -8.86
CA SER A 195 19.91 -22.36 -9.80
C SER A 195 20.31 -23.65 -9.06
N PRO A 196 19.92 -24.84 -9.56
CA PRO A 196 20.34 -26.11 -8.98
C PRO A 196 21.85 -26.36 -9.10
N PHE A 197 22.55 -25.57 -9.91
CA PHE A 197 24.01 -25.66 -10.09
C PHE A 197 24.80 -24.87 -9.04
N LEU A 198 24.13 -24.08 -8.20
CA LEU A 198 24.76 -23.30 -7.13
C LEU A 198 24.66 -24.05 -5.81
N LYS A 199 25.78 -24.10 -5.07
CA LYS A 199 25.79 -24.55 -3.67
C LYS A 199 24.95 -23.60 -2.81
N ASP A 200 24.53 -24.07 -1.63
CA ASP A 200 23.47 -23.50 -0.76
C ASP A 200 23.54 -21.97 -0.52
N GLY A 201 24.70 -21.33 -0.68
CA GLY A 201 24.85 -19.87 -0.66
C GLY A 201 24.14 -19.08 -1.77
N GLY A 202 23.71 -19.73 -2.87
CA GLY A 202 22.96 -19.07 -3.94
C GLY A 202 21.57 -18.58 -3.54
N PHE A 203 20.95 -19.20 -2.53
CA PHE A 203 19.59 -18.87 -2.09
C PHE A 203 19.55 -17.61 -1.21
N VAL A 204 20.54 -17.42 -0.33
CA VAL A 204 20.60 -16.27 0.60
C VAL A 204 20.94 -14.97 -0.14
N GLN A 205 21.82 -15.05 -1.14
CA GLN A 205 22.28 -13.87 -1.89
C GLN A 205 21.31 -13.43 -2.99
N ALA A 206 20.27 -14.20 -3.29
CA ALA A 206 19.35 -13.90 -4.38
C ALA A 206 18.70 -12.51 -4.23
N ALA A 207 18.27 -12.15 -3.01
CA ALA A 207 17.70 -10.84 -2.74
C ALA A 207 18.73 -9.71 -2.93
N ASP A 208 19.97 -9.90 -2.48
CA ASP A 208 21.05 -8.93 -2.65
C ASP A 208 21.42 -8.74 -4.13
N LEU A 209 21.41 -9.82 -4.92
CA LEU A 209 21.64 -9.76 -6.37
C LEU A 209 20.53 -9.00 -7.10
N VAL A 210 19.26 -9.17 -6.70
CA VAL A 210 18.15 -8.35 -7.23
C VAL A 210 18.36 -6.88 -6.88
N LYS A 211 18.76 -6.59 -5.64
CA LYS A 211 19.07 -5.22 -5.21
C LYS A 211 20.17 -4.60 -6.06
N GLU A 212 21.32 -5.27 -6.17
CA GLU A 212 22.48 -4.80 -6.94
C GLU A 212 22.15 -4.65 -8.43
N LEU A 213 21.29 -5.52 -8.97
CA LEU A 213 20.81 -5.42 -10.35
C LEU A 213 20.01 -4.13 -10.52
N LEU A 214 18.98 -3.95 -9.71
CA LEU A 214 18.07 -2.81 -9.80
C LEU A 214 18.75 -1.49 -9.43
N GLU A 215 19.89 -1.51 -8.74
CA GLU A 215 20.78 -0.36 -8.56
C GLU A 215 21.42 0.14 -9.85
N LYS A 216 21.65 -0.76 -10.81
CA LYS A 216 22.42 -0.51 -12.04
C LYS A 216 21.57 -0.42 -13.31
N VAL A 217 20.32 -0.89 -13.25
CA VAL A 217 19.40 -0.87 -14.39
C VAL A 217 18.14 -0.07 -14.08
N MET A 218 17.61 0.59 -15.09
CA MET A 218 16.33 1.29 -15.02
C MET A 218 15.24 0.42 -15.61
N THR A 219 14.13 0.25 -14.90
CA THR A 219 12.99 -0.50 -15.43
C THR A 219 11.65 -0.02 -14.88
N GLU A 220 10.58 -0.31 -15.63
CA GLU A 220 9.19 -0.03 -15.26
C GLU A 220 8.55 -1.22 -14.55
N GLN A 221 8.87 -2.45 -14.94
CA GLN A 221 8.30 -3.67 -14.34
C GLN A 221 9.38 -4.67 -13.94
N VAL A 222 9.19 -5.31 -12.79
CA VAL A 222 10.11 -6.34 -12.29
C VAL A 222 9.32 -7.57 -11.89
N HIS A 223 9.75 -8.73 -12.38
CA HIS A 223 9.18 -10.03 -12.09
C HIS A 223 10.24 -10.89 -11.41
N VAL A 224 9.96 -11.36 -10.20
CA VAL A 224 10.93 -12.07 -9.36
C VAL A 224 10.40 -13.44 -8.98
N VAL A 225 11.24 -14.46 -9.17
CA VAL A 225 11.02 -15.79 -8.56
C VAL A 225 11.76 -15.85 -7.23
N VAL A 226 11.01 -16.03 -6.15
CA VAL A 226 11.55 -16.27 -4.80
C VAL A 226 11.44 -17.76 -4.50
N ARG A 227 12.54 -18.39 -4.09
CA ARG A 227 12.53 -19.78 -3.59
C ARG A 227 13.19 -19.85 -2.22
N ILE A 228 12.51 -20.48 -1.26
CA ILE A 228 13.02 -20.67 0.10
C ILE A 228 13.28 -22.16 0.36
N ARG A 229 14.45 -22.49 0.95
CA ARG A 229 14.88 -23.85 1.30
C ARG A 229 15.46 -23.90 2.72
N ASN A 230 15.36 -25.08 3.35
CA ASN A 230 15.45 -25.29 4.80
C ASN A 230 16.74 -24.79 5.48
N GLU A 231 17.91 -25.04 4.91
CA GLU A 231 19.20 -24.86 5.62
C GLU A 231 19.54 -23.40 5.93
N LEU A 232 18.97 -22.44 5.19
CA LEU A 232 19.23 -21.00 5.33
C LEU A 232 17.94 -20.16 5.25
N ALA A 233 16.79 -20.77 5.58
CA ALA A 233 15.48 -20.15 5.41
C ALA A 233 15.35 -18.84 6.19
N HIS A 234 15.88 -18.75 7.42
CA HIS A 234 15.74 -17.56 8.25
C HIS A 234 16.37 -16.30 7.64
N ASP A 235 17.61 -16.42 7.15
CA ASP A 235 18.32 -15.31 6.51
C ASP A 235 17.68 -14.95 5.17
N ALA A 236 17.35 -15.95 4.35
CA ALA A 236 16.71 -15.71 3.06
C ALA A 236 15.36 -14.99 3.22
N LEU A 237 14.51 -15.41 4.16
CA LEU A 237 13.22 -14.77 4.42
C LEU A 237 13.39 -13.30 4.82
N PHE A 238 14.32 -13.01 5.72
CA PHE A 238 14.62 -11.64 6.13
C PHE A 238 15.13 -10.81 4.96
N SER A 239 16.11 -11.30 4.20
CA SER A 239 16.67 -10.58 3.05
C SER A 239 15.61 -10.28 2.00
N TRP A 240 14.69 -11.22 1.71
CA TRP A 240 13.55 -10.96 0.83
C TRP A 240 12.63 -9.90 1.41
N TYR A 241 12.21 -10.01 2.67
CA TYR A 241 11.34 -9.03 3.31
C TYR A 241 11.94 -7.60 3.29
N SER A 242 13.23 -7.47 3.61
CA SER A 242 13.97 -6.21 3.56
C SER A 242 14.09 -5.66 2.13
N LEU A 243 14.35 -6.52 1.13
CA LEU A 243 14.35 -6.12 -0.27
C LEU A 243 12.98 -5.55 -0.69
N LEU A 244 11.87 -6.17 -0.28
CA LEU A 244 10.52 -5.71 -0.63
C LEU A 244 10.23 -4.31 -0.05
N HIS A 245 10.71 -4.04 1.17
CA HIS A 245 10.62 -2.70 1.76
C HIS A 245 11.48 -1.69 1.00
N TRP A 246 12.73 -2.05 0.68
CA TRP A 246 13.62 -1.22 -0.11
C TRP A 246 13.06 -0.91 -1.50
N LEU A 247 12.47 -1.89 -2.18
CA LEU A 247 11.80 -1.70 -3.46
C LEU A 247 10.70 -0.63 -3.36
N PHE A 248 9.89 -0.69 -2.31
CA PHE A 248 8.82 0.26 -2.07
C PHE A 248 9.34 1.66 -1.73
N PHE A 249 10.13 1.81 -0.67
CA PHE A 249 10.54 3.12 -0.15
C PHE A 249 11.60 3.78 -1.01
N GLN A 250 12.60 3.02 -1.48
CA GLN A 250 13.79 3.57 -2.13
C GLN A 250 13.70 3.54 -3.67
N ARG A 251 12.93 2.62 -4.26
CA ARG A 251 12.84 2.47 -5.73
C ARG A 251 11.46 2.76 -6.32
N ARG A 252 10.44 2.99 -5.48
CA ARG A 252 9.04 3.26 -5.87
C ARG A 252 8.39 2.10 -6.63
N PHE A 253 8.85 0.89 -6.39
CA PHE A 253 8.19 -0.32 -6.88
C PHE A 253 7.10 -0.74 -5.91
N VAL A 254 5.91 -1.02 -6.43
CA VAL A 254 4.78 -1.53 -5.67
C VAL A 254 4.44 -2.93 -6.13
N LEU A 255 4.09 -3.80 -5.18
CA LEU A 255 3.67 -5.16 -5.45
C LEU A 255 2.31 -5.14 -6.17
N LEU A 256 2.31 -5.67 -7.39
CA LEU A 256 1.14 -5.83 -8.25
C LEU A 256 0.47 -7.18 -8.03
N ALA A 257 1.26 -8.25 -7.94
CA ALA A 257 0.75 -9.60 -7.76
C ALA A 257 1.79 -10.47 -7.07
N ALA A 258 1.32 -11.40 -6.25
CA ALA A 258 2.12 -12.45 -5.66
C ALA A 258 1.38 -13.78 -5.82
N GLU A 259 1.95 -14.68 -6.60
CA GLU A 259 1.45 -16.05 -6.74
C GLU A 259 2.35 -17.00 -5.95
N GLN A 260 1.76 -18.01 -5.33
CA GLN A 260 2.48 -18.97 -4.52
C GLN A 260 2.27 -20.39 -5.05
N SER A 261 3.34 -21.18 -5.06
CA SER A 261 3.29 -22.63 -5.20
C SER A 261 4.06 -23.32 -4.06
N GLY A 262 3.59 -24.49 -3.65
CA GLY A 262 4.11 -25.24 -2.50
C GLY A 262 3.34 -25.02 -1.19
N LEU A 263 3.85 -25.59 -0.08
CA LEU A 263 3.18 -25.65 1.24
C LEU A 263 3.59 -24.50 2.21
N CYS A 264 3.57 -23.25 1.76
CA CYS A 264 4.18 -22.13 2.49
C CYS A 264 3.53 -21.67 3.79
N GLY A 265 2.35 -22.19 4.13
CA GLY A 265 1.71 -21.96 5.42
C GLY A 265 2.13 -22.96 6.51
N ARG A 266 2.83 -24.05 6.16
CA ARG A 266 3.19 -25.13 7.10
C ARG A 266 4.67 -25.54 7.01
N GLN A 267 5.23 -25.49 5.81
CA GLN A 267 6.57 -25.95 5.46
C GLN A 267 7.21 -24.91 4.54
N ILE A 268 8.05 -24.07 5.13
CA ILE A 268 8.70 -22.94 4.44
C ILE A 268 9.81 -23.42 3.48
N ASP A 269 10.25 -24.66 3.63
CA ASP A 269 11.37 -25.29 2.93
C ASP A 269 11.11 -25.69 1.47
N GLN A 270 9.88 -25.52 0.97
CA GLN A 270 9.50 -25.81 -0.42
C GLN A 270 8.70 -24.66 -1.05
N CYS A 271 8.94 -23.44 -0.59
CA CYS A 271 8.20 -22.28 -1.06
C CYS A 271 8.74 -21.71 -2.34
N ARG A 272 7.83 -21.46 -3.27
CA ARG A 272 8.09 -20.67 -4.46
C ARG A 272 7.05 -19.56 -4.57
N TYR A 273 7.51 -18.33 -4.71
CA TYR A 273 6.68 -17.17 -5.00
C TYR A 273 7.05 -16.57 -6.35
N GLN A 274 6.05 -16.16 -7.10
CA GLN A 274 6.18 -15.37 -8.32
C GLN A 274 5.64 -13.98 -8.03
N LEU A 275 6.54 -13.01 -7.95
CA LEU A 275 6.22 -11.65 -7.55
C LEU A 275 6.31 -10.75 -8.76
N SER A 276 5.32 -9.89 -8.95
CA SER A 276 5.30 -8.88 -10.01
C SER A 276 5.21 -7.49 -9.38
N PHE A 277 6.08 -6.59 -9.84
CA PHE A 277 6.16 -5.22 -9.36
C PHE A 277 6.07 -4.24 -10.52
N VAL A 278 5.48 -3.08 -10.24
CA VAL A 278 5.46 -1.95 -11.15
C VAL A 278 6.09 -0.73 -10.47
N ARG A 279 6.88 0.02 -11.23
CA ARG A 279 7.46 1.28 -10.79
C ARG A 279 6.43 2.38 -10.97
N LEU A 280 6.06 3.03 -9.86
CA LEU A 280 5.19 4.18 -9.92
C LEU A 280 5.90 5.36 -10.60
N PRO A 281 5.18 6.24 -11.32
CA PRO A 281 5.73 7.49 -11.81
C PRO A 281 6.03 8.45 -10.65
N PRO A 282 6.89 9.46 -10.85
CA PRO A 282 7.08 10.51 -9.86
C PRO A 282 5.78 11.32 -9.70
N GLY A 283 5.54 11.89 -8.50
CA GLY A 283 4.44 12.82 -8.27
C GLY A 283 3.20 12.28 -7.57
N GLY A 284 3.20 11.02 -7.09
CA GLY A 284 2.28 10.52 -6.05
C GLY A 284 0.77 10.52 -6.34
N THR A 285 0.34 10.72 -7.59
CA THR A 285 -1.09 10.75 -7.97
C THR A 285 -1.72 9.36 -8.07
N ILE A 286 -0.92 8.33 -8.27
CA ILE A 286 -1.40 6.94 -8.30
C ILE A 286 -1.65 6.46 -6.88
N SER A 287 -2.82 5.87 -6.64
CA SER A 287 -3.17 5.27 -5.36
C SER A 287 -2.40 3.97 -5.14
N PHE A 288 -1.83 3.80 -3.94
CA PHE A 288 -1.14 2.60 -3.51
C PHE A 288 -1.22 2.47 -1.99
N GLU A 289 -0.96 1.26 -1.49
CA GLU A 289 -0.78 0.98 -0.06
C GLU A 289 0.68 0.67 0.27
N ALA A 290 1.12 1.13 1.43
CA ALA A 290 2.43 0.80 1.98
C ALA A 290 2.52 -0.69 2.34
N PRO A 291 3.72 -1.32 2.27
CA PRO A 291 3.92 -2.66 2.82
C PRO A 291 3.51 -2.68 4.30
N LEU A 292 3.02 -3.82 4.77
CA LEU A 292 2.76 -3.99 6.18
C LEU A 292 4.06 -3.97 6.98
N ILE A 293 3.96 -3.49 8.21
CA ILE A 293 5.05 -3.54 9.19
C ILE A 293 4.82 -4.69 10.18
N GLY A 294 5.88 -5.42 10.51
CA GLY A 294 5.78 -6.53 11.47
C GLY A 294 4.83 -7.61 10.97
N MET A 295 3.80 -7.93 11.74
CA MET A 295 2.75 -8.89 11.35
C MET A 295 1.50 -8.21 10.77
N GLY A 296 1.51 -6.87 10.66
CA GLY A 296 0.38 -6.09 10.14
C GLY A 296 -0.81 -6.03 11.09
N SER A 297 -0.61 -6.26 12.39
CA SER A 297 -1.68 -6.15 13.39
C SER A 297 -2.15 -4.71 13.58
N PRO A 298 -3.40 -4.46 14.05
CA PRO A 298 -3.88 -3.10 14.29
C PRO A 298 -2.98 -2.30 15.23
N THR A 299 -2.40 -2.94 16.24
CA THR A 299 -1.47 -2.29 17.17
C THR A 299 -0.17 -1.87 16.49
N GLU A 300 0.40 -2.70 15.63
CA GLU A 300 1.64 -2.38 14.90
C GLU A 300 1.41 -1.26 13.88
N GLU A 301 0.30 -1.30 13.16
CA GLU A 301 -0.04 -0.30 12.14
C GLU A 301 -0.42 1.05 12.76
N HIS A 302 -1.15 1.04 13.87
CA HIS A 302 -1.41 2.23 14.67
C HIS A 302 -0.12 2.85 15.20
N ALA A 303 0.76 2.02 15.77
CA ALA A 303 2.03 2.50 16.31
C ALA A 303 2.94 3.05 15.22
N ARG A 304 2.95 2.45 14.02
CA ARG A 304 3.64 2.99 12.85
C ARG A 304 3.09 4.36 12.45
N LEU A 305 1.77 4.52 12.38
CA LEU A 305 1.17 5.80 12.03
C LEU A 305 1.56 6.88 13.05
N LEU A 306 1.48 6.59 14.35
CA LEU A 306 1.89 7.53 15.39
C LEU A 306 3.38 7.85 15.32
N ALA A 307 4.24 6.85 15.17
CA ALA A 307 5.68 7.05 15.03
C ALA A 307 6.02 7.93 13.79
N TYR A 308 5.30 7.73 12.68
CA TYR A 308 5.43 8.59 11.51
C TYR A 308 4.98 10.03 11.79
N LEU A 309 3.85 10.24 12.47
CA LEU A 309 3.37 11.59 12.78
C LEU A 309 4.32 12.32 13.74
N GLU A 310 4.88 11.61 14.72
CA GLU A 310 5.75 12.14 15.77
C GLU A 310 7.22 12.32 15.36
N SER A 311 7.67 11.71 14.25
CA SER A 311 9.08 11.78 13.79
C SER A 311 9.54 13.21 13.45
N ASN A 312 10.86 13.46 13.50
CA ASN A 312 11.50 14.79 13.51
C ASN A 312 10.82 15.90 12.69
N ASN A 313 10.66 17.04 13.37
CA ASN A 313 10.04 18.26 12.88
C ASN A 313 11.14 19.31 12.64
N ASP A 314 11.40 19.66 11.38
CA ASP A 314 12.12 20.90 11.05
C ASP A 314 11.18 22.07 11.35
N ALA A 315 11.24 22.53 12.61
CA ALA A 315 10.27 23.44 13.18
C ALA A 315 10.20 24.76 12.39
N CYS A 316 9.09 24.92 11.68
CA CYS A 316 8.69 26.20 11.09
C CYS A 316 8.19 27.16 12.18
N SER A 317 8.15 28.47 11.88
CA SER A 317 7.65 29.49 12.80
C SER A 317 6.12 29.38 12.89
N ALA A 318 5.63 28.56 13.83
CA ALA A 318 4.21 28.31 14.01
C ALA A 318 3.65 29.09 15.22
N PRO A 319 2.35 29.46 15.20
CA PRO A 319 1.72 30.16 16.32
C PRO A 319 1.84 29.36 17.62
N SER A 320 2.31 30.03 18.66
CA SER A 320 2.59 29.43 19.97
C SER A 320 1.32 28.97 20.70
N THR A 321 0.20 29.63 20.44
CA THR A 321 -1.05 29.44 21.18
C THR A 321 -1.90 28.32 20.55
N ARG A 322 -2.49 27.47 21.40
CA ARG A 322 -3.51 26.50 20.96
C ARG A 322 -4.82 27.23 20.67
N THR A 323 -5.38 27.02 19.49
CA THR A 323 -6.62 27.67 19.03
C THR A 323 -7.45 26.71 18.20
N ASP A 324 -8.63 27.16 17.79
CA ASP A 324 -9.54 26.39 16.93
C ASP A 324 -8.99 26.18 15.51
N ILE A 325 -7.95 26.91 15.10
CA ILE A 325 -7.35 26.76 13.78
C ILE A 325 -6.24 25.70 13.84
N PRO A 326 -6.22 24.72 12.93
CA PRO A 326 -5.11 23.78 12.77
C PRO A 326 -3.75 24.51 12.68
N LEU A 327 -2.69 23.89 13.21
CA LEU A 327 -1.33 24.45 13.18
C LEU A 327 -0.91 24.85 11.76
N TYR A 328 -0.20 25.95 11.57
CA TYR A 328 0.35 26.33 10.26
C TYR A 328 1.67 27.08 10.43
N CYS A 329 2.44 27.16 9.35
CA CYS A 329 3.73 27.84 9.33
C CYS A 329 3.56 29.28 8.82
N THR A 330 3.94 30.28 9.63
CA THR A 330 3.66 31.70 9.35
C THR A 330 4.53 32.26 8.22
N GLU A 331 5.74 31.77 8.05
CA GLU A 331 6.70 32.22 7.02
C GLU A 331 6.18 31.97 5.59
N PHE A 332 5.33 30.97 5.40
CA PHE A 332 4.74 30.62 4.10
C PHE A 332 3.42 31.37 3.81
N LEU A 333 3.01 32.30 4.67
CA LEU A 333 1.86 33.21 4.44
C LEU A 333 2.29 34.56 3.81
N SER A 334 3.57 34.72 3.47
CA SER A 334 4.14 35.98 3.00
C SER A 334 3.92 36.28 1.51
N HIS A 335 3.32 35.36 0.74
CA HIS A 335 3.06 35.56 -0.69
C HIS A 335 1.90 36.52 -0.94
N ASN A 336 1.98 37.32 -2.00
CA ASN A 336 0.93 38.24 -2.42
C ASN A 336 0.46 37.87 -3.84
N PRO A 337 -0.82 37.56 -4.07
CA PRO A 337 -1.92 37.51 -3.09
C PRO A 337 -1.83 36.32 -2.12
N CYS A 338 -2.02 36.59 -0.83
CA CYS A 338 -2.13 35.54 0.18
C CYS A 338 -3.57 35.02 0.21
N GLN A 339 -3.75 33.72 -0.01
CA GLN A 339 -5.06 33.07 0.03
C GLN A 339 -5.03 31.86 0.96
N VAL A 340 -6.07 31.74 1.78
CA VAL A 340 -6.19 30.66 2.76
C VAL A 340 -7.54 30.00 2.60
N TYR A 341 -7.55 28.67 2.47
CA TYR A 341 -8.76 27.85 2.40
C TYR A 341 -8.88 27.08 3.70
N MET A 342 -9.98 27.27 4.42
CA MET A 342 -10.21 26.64 5.71
C MET A 342 -11.47 25.79 5.67
N PHE A 343 -11.31 24.49 5.92
CA PHE A 343 -12.42 23.56 6.07
C PHE A 343 -12.52 23.11 7.51
N ARG A 344 -13.71 23.29 8.09
CA ARG A 344 -14.03 22.79 9.44
C ARG A 344 -15.21 21.86 9.39
N TYR A 345 -15.04 20.67 9.95
CA TYR A 345 -16.11 19.74 10.24
C TYR A 345 -16.41 19.81 11.75
N PRO A 346 -17.62 20.22 12.15
CA PRO A 346 -17.98 20.36 13.55
C PRO A 346 -18.01 18.99 14.23
N ASN A 347 -17.57 18.97 15.49
CA ASN A 347 -17.54 17.76 16.30
C ASN A 347 -18.92 17.51 16.93
N HIS A 348 -19.44 16.30 16.77
CA HIS A 348 -20.77 15.92 17.26
C HIS A 348 -20.93 15.98 18.79
N ASP A 349 -19.84 15.91 19.56
CA ASP A 349 -19.87 15.79 21.03
C ASP A 349 -19.80 17.13 21.79
N ASN A 350 -19.59 18.27 21.11
CA ASN A 350 -19.55 19.58 21.78
C ASN A 350 -20.78 20.43 21.45
N THR A 351 -21.46 20.88 22.49
CA THR A 351 -22.51 21.89 22.42
C THR A 351 -21.99 23.14 21.69
N PHE A 352 -22.64 23.43 20.56
CA PHE A 352 -22.44 24.51 19.61
C PHE A 352 -21.72 25.76 20.17
N THR A 353 -20.41 25.83 19.95
CA THR A 353 -19.70 27.11 19.77
C THR A 353 -19.03 27.07 18.40
N THR A 354 -19.73 27.63 17.42
CA THR A 354 -19.27 27.83 16.03
C THR A 354 -18.31 29.03 15.88
N SER A 355 -17.99 29.70 16.99
CA SER A 355 -16.99 30.77 17.01
C SER A 355 -15.60 30.18 16.84
N VAL A 356 -14.93 30.48 15.72
CA VAL A 356 -13.49 30.27 15.59
C VAL A 356 -12.79 31.26 16.51
N THR A 357 -12.21 30.76 17.60
CA THR A 357 -11.36 31.57 18.47
C THR A 357 -9.93 31.55 17.93
N THR A 358 -9.43 32.74 17.62
CA THR A 358 -8.05 33.00 17.22
C THR A 358 -7.31 33.67 18.35
N SER A 359 -6.01 33.44 18.42
CA SER A 359 -5.14 34.28 19.25
C SER A 359 -4.82 35.57 18.51
N SER A 360 -4.53 36.64 19.24
CA SER A 360 -4.12 37.93 18.65
C SER A 360 -2.94 37.79 17.67
N GLU A 361 -2.04 36.85 17.94
CA GLU A 361 -0.93 36.47 17.07
C GLU A 361 -1.45 35.95 15.72
N GLN A 362 -2.33 34.94 15.74
CA GLN A 362 -2.90 34.35 14.51
C GLN A 362 -3.74 35.34 13.71
N SER A 363 -4.58 36.14 14.36
CA SER A 363 -5.37 37.20 13.72
C SER A 363 -4.47 38.17 12.94
N SER A 364 -3.30 38.52 13.51
CA SER A 364 -2.35 39.43 12.85
C SER A 364 -1.69 38.83 11.59
N HIS A 365 -1.54 37.50 11.54
CA HIS A 365 -0.99 36.81 10.37
C HIS A 365 -2.05 36.63 9.29
N LEU A 366 -3.24 36.15 9.67
CA LEU A 366 -4.32 35.82 8.73
C LEU A 366 -5.04 37.06 8.20
N SER A 367 -5.06 38.17 8.92
CA SER A 367 -5.64 39.44 8.44
C SER A 367 -4.97 40.00 7.18
N LYS A 368 -3.76 39.53 6.84
CA LYS A 368 -3.05 39.89 5.60
C LYS A 368 -3.49 39.05 4.40
N CYS A 369 -4.32 38.04 4.61
CA CYS A 369 -4.72 37.06 3.64
C CYS A 369 -6.21 37.13 3.35
N GLN A 370 -6.60 36.77 2.12
CA GLN A 370 -7.98 36.48 1.79
C GLN A 370 -8.32 35.08 2.31
N VAL A 371 -9.17 35.00 3.34
CA VAL A 371 -9.58 33.75 3.97
C VAL A 371 -10.93 33.30 3.39
N PHE A 372 -10.95 32.09 2.83
CA PHE A 372 -12.15 31.39 2.40
C PHE A 372 -12.49 30.32 3.44
N TYR A 373 -13.57 30.52 4.19
CA TYR A 373 -13.99 29.65 5.29
C TYR A 373 -15.20 28.80 4.87
N PHE A 374 -15.02 27.48 4.93
CA PHE A 374 -16.00 26.47 4.54
C PHE A 374 -16.36 25.59 5.73
N THR A 375 -17.65 25.31 5.89
CA THR A 375 -18.20 24.49 6.98
C THR A 375 -19.37 23.65 6.49
N SER A 376 -19.65 22.53 7.14
CA SER A 376 -20.80 21.67 6.82
C SER A 376 -22.12 22.13 7.47
N GLU A 377 -22.09 23.09 8.41
CA GLU A 377 -23.27 23.55 9.15
C GLU A 377 -23.64 25.01 8.84
N SER A 378 -24.95 25.28 8.78
CA SER A 378 -25.48 26.65 8.62
C SER A 378 -25.40 27.41 9.94
N THR A 379 -24.47 28.35 10.05
CA THR A 379 -24.35 29.20 11.24
C THR A 379 -25.42 30.29 11.24
N THR A 380 -26.44 30.17 12.08
CA THR A 380 -27.46 31.24 12.26
C THR A 380 -27.03 32.32 13.24
N ASN A 381 -26.02 32.06 14.08
CA ASN A 381 -25.36 33.03 14.96
C ASN A 381 -23.87 32.69 14.99
N SER A 382 -23.01 33.49 14.37
CA SER A 382 -21.56 33.33 14.53
C SER A 382 -20.91 34.64 14.93
N SER A 383 -20.26 34.63 16.09
CA SER A 383 -19.24 35.60 16.49
C SER A 383 -17.86 35.07 16.06
N SER A 384 -17.75 34.56 14.82
CA SER A 384 -16.47 34.16 14.26
C SER A 384 -15.74 35.37 13.69
N GLU A 385 -14.42 35.40 13.79
CA GLU A 385 -13.60 36.43 13.16
C GLU A 385 -13.68 36.39 11.62
N PHE A 386 -14.05 35.23 11.05
CA PHE A 386 -14.17 35.01 9.61
C PHE A 386 -15.64 34.80 9.20
N GLU A 387 -16.05 35.45 8.11
CA GLU A 387 -17.35 35.23 7.47
C GLU A 387 -17.35 33.89 6.72
N VAL A 388 -18.41 33.10 6.90
CA VAL A 388 -18.59 31.83 6.18
C VAL A 388 -18.73 32.12 4.69
N THR A 389 -17.81 31.58 3.89
CA THR A 389 -17.82 31.73 2.43
C THR A 389 -18.90 30.88 1.78
N GLU A 390 -19.01 29.61 2.19
CA GLU A 390 -20.02 28.68 1.67
C GLU A 390 -20.23 27.53 2.68
N VAL A 391 -21.47 27.04 2.79
CA VAL A 391 -21.81 25.85 3.58
C VAL A 391 -21.63 24.62 2.69
N VAL A 392 -20.44 24.04 2.72
CA VAL A 392 -19.99 22.97 1.82
C VAL A 392 -18.86 22.19 2.49
N GLY A 393 -18.81 20.88 2.25
CA GLY A 393 -17.63 20.06 2.55
C GLY A 393 -16.95 19.57 1.30
N LEU A 394 -15.83 18.91 1.48
CA LEU A 394 -15.04 18.32 0.41
C LEU A 394 -15.59 16.97 -0.03
N SER A 395 -15.82 16.83 -1.33
CA SER A 395 -16.11 15.53 -1.93
C SER A 395 -14.83 14.73 -2.12
N PRO A 396 -14.78 13.44 -1.72
CA PRO A 396 -13.69 12.55 -2.11
C PRO A 396 -13.75 12.19 -3.61
N ASP A 397 -14.90 12.40 -4.26
CA ASP A 397 -15.10 12.12 -5.67
C ASP A 397 -14.86 13.35 -6.54
N SER A 398 -14.78 13.15 -7.85
CA SER A 398 -14.71 14.23 -8.84
C SER A 398 -16.04 14.98 -9.06
N SER A 399 -17.13 14.53 -8.42
CA SER A 399 -18.47 15.08 -8.56
C SER A 399 -19.03 15.64 -7.27
N THR A 400 -19.89 16.64 -7.40
CA THR A 400 -20.63 17.23 -6.28
C THR A 400 -21.78 16.31 -5.88
N ARG A 401 -21.96 16.08 -4.59
CA ARG A 401 -23.05 15.27 -4.03
C ARG A 401 -23.82 16.05 -2.98
N LYS A 402 -25.12 15.76 -2.83
CA LYS A 402 -25.93 16.29 -1.74
C LYS A 402 -25.91 15.31 -0.58
N VAL A 403 -25.78 15.84 0.64
CA VAL A 403 -25.78 15.07 1.88
C VAL A 403 -26.93 15.57 2.75
N PRO A 404 -27.72 14.66 3.36
CA PRO A 404 -28.74 15.05 4.34
C PRO A 404 -28.11 15.88 5.48
N GLY A 405 -28.74 16.99 5.83
CA GLY A 405 -28.40 17.79 7.01
C GLY A 405 -29.15 17.31 8.25
N SER A 406 -29.13 18.14 9.30
CA SER A 406 -29.80 17.86 10.58
C SER A 406 -31.34 17.87 10.50
N GLY A 407 -31.90 18.58 9.53
CA GLY A 407 -33.34 18.63 9.26
C GLY A 407 -33.79 17.66 8.17
N TRP A 408 -35.05 17.24 8.20
CA TRP A 408 -35.66 16.30 7.23
C TRP A 408 -35.67 16.81 5.78
N SER A 409 -35.53 18.13 5.59
CA SER A 409 -35.45 18.81 4.29
C SER A 409 -34.15 19.58 4.10
N ASP A 410 -33.22 19.52 5.06
CA ASP A 410 -31.94 20.19 4.96
C ASP A 410 -30.98 19.33 4.16
N TYR A 411 -30.32 19.95 3.19
CA TYR A 411 -29.25 19.32 2.43
C TYR A 411 -28.11 20.30 2.32
N TRP A 412 -26.92 19.81 2.62
CA TRP A 412 -25.67 20.49 2.30
C TRP A 412 -24.95 19.71 1.20
N SER A 413 -23.88 20.29 0.66
CA SER A 413 -23.17 19.71 -0.48
C SER A 413 -21.75 19.31 -0.14
N LEU A 414 -21.31 18.20 -0.73
CA LEU A 414 -19.90 17.83 -0.85
C LEU A 414 -19.44 18.21 -2.24
N THR A 415 -18.47 19.13 -2.33
CA THR A 415 -17.94 19.65 -3.59
C THR A 415 -16.44 19.33 -3.69
N PRO A 416 -15.92 18.87 -4.85
CA PRO A 416 -14.50 18.62 -5.02
C PRO A 416 -13.67 19.90 -4.83
N LEU A 417 -12.50 19.80 -4.21
CA LEU A 417 -11.62 20.96 -3.99
C LEU A 417 -11.18 21.62 -5.31
N THR A 418 -11.07 20.85 -6.39
CA THR A 418 -10.81 21.38 -7.75
C THR A 418 -11.87 22.38 -8.20
N GLN A 419 -13.15 22.13 -7.90
CA GLN A 419 -14.23 23.05 -8.25
C GLN A 419 -14.20 24.30 -7.38
N LEU A 420 -13.98 24.17 -6.07
CA LEU A 420 -13.90 25.31 -5.14
C LEU A 420 -12.71 26.21 -5.47
N THR A 421 -11.53 25.62 -5.75
CA THR A 421 -10.35 26.39 -6.14
C THR A 421 -10.52 27.06 -7.50
N THR A 422 -11.24 26.44 -8.45
CA THR A 422 -11.57 27.08 -9.74
C THR A 422 -12.55 28.24 -9.58
N ARG A 423 -13.53 28.12 -8.68
CA ARG A 423 -14.55 29.15 -8.42
C ARG A 423 -13.96 30.39 -7.75
N TYR A 424 -13.19 30.19 -6.69
CA TYR A 424 -12.70 31.27 -5.83
C TYR A 424 -11.29 31.76 -6.20
N SER A 425 -10.52 30.95 -6.94
CA SER A 425 -9.17 31.27 -7.39
C SER A 425 -8.97 30.79 -8.85
N PRO A 426 -9.65 31.42 -9.83
CA PRO A 426 -9.72 30.93 -11.20
C PRO A 426 -8.38 30.93 -11.93
N ASN A 427 -7.40 31.72 -11.47
CA ASN A 427 -6.05 31.68 -12.01
C ASN A 427 -5.34 30.38 -11.56
N VAL A 428 -5.27 29.40 -12.46
CA VAL A 428 -4.66 28.09 -12.19
C VAL A 428 -3.17 28.18 -11.81
N GLN A 429 -2.46 29.20 -12.29
CA GLN A 429 -1.05 29.42 -11.94
C GLN A 429 -0.84 30.05 -10.57
N GLN A 430 -1.91 30.58 -9.96
CA GLN A 430 -1.84 31.15 -8.63
C GLN A 430 -1.70 30.03 -7.59
N ILE A 431 -0.61 30.12 -6.82
CA ILE A 431 -0.36 29.27 -5.65
C ILE A 431 -1.15 29.82 -4.46
N ILE A 432 -1.96 28.96 -3.86
CA ILE A 432 -2.72 29.23 -2.64
C ILE A 432 -1.80 29.02 -1.45
N SER A 433 -1.79 29.97 -0.52
CA SER A 433 -0.84 29.98 0.59
C SER A 433 -1.09 28.84 1.56
N LEU A 434 -2.34 28.57 1.94
CA LEU A 434 -2.65 27.55 2.96
C LEU A 434 -3.98 26.85 2.70
N LEU A 435 -3.98 25.53 2.86
CA LEU A 435 -5.18 24.69 3.05
C LEU A 435 -5.20 24.19 4.49
N THR A 436 -6.25 24.48 5.26
CA THR A 436 -6.46 23.86 6.58
C THR A 436 -7.65 22.90 6.53
N LEU A 437 -7.45 21.67 6.99
CA LEU A 437 -8.49 20.66 7.11
C LEU A 437 -8.62 20.27 8.58
N ASP A 438 -9.74 20.61 9.23
CA ASP A 438 -10.10 20.09 10.55
C ASP A 438 -11.08 18.92 10.37
N LEU A 439 -10.53 17.69 10.38
CA LEU A 439 -11.26 16.45 10.12
C LEU A 439 -11.66 15.79 11.45
N ASP A 440 -12.96 15.51 11.63
CA ASP A 440 -13.46 14.90 12.88
C ASP A 440 -13.29 13.38 12.91
N GLY A 441 -12.94 12.81 11.75
CA GLY A 441 -12.36 11.49 11.58
C GLY A 441 -13.16 10.59 10.65
N SER A 442 -14.47 10.81 10.45
CA SER A 442 -15.20 10.14 9.37
C SER A 442 -14.75 10.60 7.97
N GLU A 443 -14.07 11.74 7.90
CA GLU A 443 -13.70 12.43 6.66
C GLU A 443 -12.35 11.99 6.09
N TRP A 444 -11.72 10.97 6.65
CA TRP A 444 -10.41 10.46 6.21
C TRP A 444 -10.37 10.15 4.70
N ASP A 445 -11.45 9.61 4.13
CA ASP A 445 -11.55 9.28 2.70
C ASP A 445 -11.38 10.49 1.77
N ILE A 446 -11.59 11.72 2.27
CA ILE A 446 -11.33 12.96 1.53
C ILE A 446 -9.86 13.06 1.12
N LEU A 447 -8.93 12.59 1.96
CA LEU A 447 -7.49 12.65 1.67
C LEU A 447 -7.14 11.85 0.42
N GLY A 448 -7.74 10.68 0.23
CA GLY A 448 -7.58 9.88 -0.98
C GLY A 448 -8.00 10.66 -2.23
N GLY A 449 -9.21 11.25 -2.21
CA GLY A 449 -9.73 12.06 -3.31
C GLY A 449 -8.89 13.31 -3.61
N LEU A 450 -8.39 13.99 -2.57
CA LEU A 450 -7.51 15.15 -2.73
C LEU A 450 -6.20 14.78 -3.42
N LEU A 451 -5.57 13.68 -3.00
CA LEU A 451 -4.32 13.17 -3.58
C LEU A 451 -4.50 12.75 -5.05
N ASP A 452 -5.61 12.10 -5.37
CA ASP A 452 -5.92 11.62 -6.73
C ASP A 452 -6.20 12.79 -7.68
N SER A 453 -6.80 13.88 -7.19
CA SER A 453 -7.19 15.04 -8.02
C SER A 453 -6.01 15.87 -8.54
N GLY A 454 -4.83 15.77 -7.91
CA GLY A 454 -3.66 16.60 -8.20
C GLY A 454 -3.80 18.09 -7.81
N VAL A 455 -4.94 18.49 -7.23
CA VAL A 455 -5.22 19.90 -6.84
C VAL A 455 -4.24 20.41 -5.78
N LEU A 456 -3.69 19.52 -4.96
CA LEU A 456 -2.79 19.85 -3.87
C LEU A 456 -1.53 20.58 -4.35
N LYS A 457 -1.09 20.36 -5.59
CA LYS A 457 0.04 21.09 -6.20
C LYS A 457 -0.16 22.60 -6.27
N ARG A 458 -1.39 23.08 -6.14
CA ARG A 458 -1.70 24.52 -6.07
C ARG A 458 -1.49 25.11 -4.68
N PHE A 459 -1.23 24.31 -3.66
CA PHE A 459 -1.09 24.77 -2.28
C PHE A 459 0.36 24.76 -1.83
N ARG A 460 0.80 25.86 -1.20
CA ARG A 460 2.14 25.95 -0.61
C ARG A 460 2.26 25.14 0.67
N GLN A 461 1.25 25.22 1.55
CA GLN A 461 1.17 24.41 2.76
C GLN A 461 -0.22 23.81 2.95
N ILE A 462 -0.23 22.64 3.57
CA ILE A 462 -1.43 21.90 3.94
C ILE A 462 -1.32 21.58 5.43
N SER A 463 -2.32 22.01 6.17
CA SER A 463 -2.47 21.73 7.59
C SER A 463 -3.63 20.78 7.81
N PHE A 464 -3.40 19.75 8.61
CA PHE A 464 -4.44 18.85 9.05
C PHE A 464 -4.55 18.89 10.56
N ARG A 465 -5.78 18.99 11.07
CA ARG A 465 -6.13 18.51 12.40
C ARG A 465 -6.82 17.17 12.24
N LEU A 466 -6.21 16.16 12.82
CA LEU A 466 -6.56 14.75 12.67
C LEU A 466 -6.99 14.20 14.02
N ARG A 467 -8.09 13.45 14.03
CA ARG A 467 -8.53 12.68 15.19
C ARG A 467 -8.35 11.19 14.89
N ILE A 468 -7.47 10.55 15.64
CA ILE A 468 -7.11 9.14 15.49
C ILE A 468 -7.69 8.40 16.69
N TRP A 469 -8.70 7.55 16.48
CA TRP A 469 -9.30 6.73 17.52
C TRP A 469 -8.68 5.33 17.59
N PHE A 470 -8.78 4.71 18.76
CA PHE A 470 -8.35 3.32 19.00
C PHE A 470 -9.46 2.36 18.60
N GLY A 471 -9.11 1.21 18.01
CA GLY A 471 -10.08 0.18 17.60
C GLY A 471 -10.41 0.16 16.11
N GLU A 472 -9.66 0.88 15.28
CA GLU A 472 -9.74 0.73 13.82
C GLU A 472 -9.15 -0.59 13.33
N GLU A 473 -9.56 -0.96 12.12
CA GLU A 473 -8.97 -2.07 11.38
C GLU A 473 -7.54 -1.71 10.93
N ASN A 474 -6.65 -2.71 10.86
CA ASN A 474 -5.26 -2.51 10.46
C ASN A 474 -5.12 -1.92 9.05
N GLU A 475 -6.05 -2.24 8.16
CA GLU A 475 -6.16 -1.69 6.81
C GLU A 475 -6.33 -0.17 6.83
N ASN A 476 -7.11 0.37 7.77
CA ASN A 476 -7.36 1.81 7.86
C ASN A 476 -6.10 2.57 8.30
N TYR A 477 -5.41 2.13 9.35
CA TYR A 477 -4.15 2.77 9.77
C TYR A 477 -3.09 2.74 8.66
N ARG A 478 -2.97 1.61 7.95
CA ARG A 478 -2.06 1.48 6.81
C ARG A 478 -2.45 2.42 5.68
N ARG A 479 -3.74 2.53 5.37
CA ARG A 479 -4.27 3.44 4.35
C ARG A 479 -3.96 4.90 4.70
N PHE A 480 -4.16 5.29 5.96
CA PHE A 480 -3.85 6.64 6.43
C PHE A 480 -2.36 6.96 6.32
N TYR A 481 -1.50 6.04 6.77
CA TYR A 481 -0.06 6.15 6.58
C TYR A 481 0.31 6.27 5.08
N SER A 482 -0.33 5.47 4.24
CA SER A 482 -0.09 5.48 2.79
C SER A 482 -0.46 6.82 2.16
N TRP A 483 -1.51 7.50 2.61
CA TRP A 483 -1.85 8.85 2.15
C TRP A 483 -0.76 9.87 2.46
N PHE A 484 -0.14 9.80 3.64
CA PHE A 484 0.98 10.70 3.96
C PHE A 484 2.22 10.39 3.12
N VAL A 485 2.56 9.11 2.93
CA VAL A 485 3.66 8.71 2.02
C VAL A 485 3.38 9.17 0.58
N ARG A 486 2.11 9.11 0.14
CA ARG A 486 1.68 9.65 -1.17
C ARG A 486 1.87 11.16 -1.23
N LEU A 487 1.46 11.88 -0.20
CA LEU A 487 1.62 13.33 -0.09
C LEU A 487 3.10 13.74 -0.21
N GLU A 488 4.00 13.03 0.48
CA GLU A 488 5.44 13.23 0.37
C GLU A 488 5.96 12.97 -1.05
N ARG A 489 5.47 11.92 -1.72
CA ARG A 489 5.78 11.65 -3.14
C ARG A 489 5.24 12.71 -4.10
N GLN A 490 4.29 13.56 -3.67
CA GLN A 490 3.85 14.74 -4.43
C GLN A 490 4.76 15.96 -4.23
N GLY A 491 5.77 15.88 -3.36
CA GLY A 491 6.74 16.94 -3.09
C GLY A 491 6.48 17.74 -1.81
N PHE A 492 5.56 17.27 -0.96
CA PHE A 492 5.31 17.88 0.33
C PHE A 492 6.25 17.31 1.41
N HIS A 493 6.66 18.15 2.35
CA HIS A 493 7.51 17.75 3.46
C HIS A 493 6.80 18.08 4.78
N LYS A 494 6.75 17.12 5.70
CA LYS A 494 6.25 17.35 7.05
C LYS A 494 7.21 18.29 7.78
N LEU A 495 6.73 19.45 8.22
CA LEU A 495 7.55 20.45 8.94
C LEU A 495 7.14 20.64 10.40
N ALA A 496 5.86 20.45 10.72
CA ALA A 496 5.38 20.67 12.07
C ALA A 496 4.37 19.61 12.51
N PHE A 497 4.42 19.30 13.79
CA PHE A 497 3.49 18.40 14.46
C PHE A 497 3.21 18.95 15.86
N ARG A 498 1.95 18.86 16.28
CA ARG A 498 1.54 19.26 17.63
C ARG A 498 0.50 18.30 18.18
N HIS A 499 0.82 17.71 19.33
CA HIS A 499 -0.13 16.95 20.11
C HIS A 499 -1.13 17.89 20.81
N LEU A 500 -2.43 17.69 20.62
CA LEU A 500 -3.49 18.49 21.25
C LEU A 500 -4.08 17.80 22.48
N GLN A 501 -4.77 16.67 22.27
CA GLN A 501 -5.47 15.83 23.27
C GLN A 501 -5.23 14.35 22.93
N GLU A 502 -5.77 13.37 23.67
CA GLU A 502 -5.45 11.94 23.48
C GLU A 502 -5.52 11.46 22.02
N SER A 503 -6.57 11.82 21.28
CA SER A 503 -6.76 11.42 19.87
C SER A 503 -6.43 12.51 18.84
N ALA A 504 -6.37 13.78 19.24
CA ALA A 504 -6.24 14.92 18.33
C ALA A 504 -4.78 15.35 18.10
N ARG A 505 -4.39 15.49 16.83
CA ARG A 505 -3.05 15.88 16.39
C ARG A 505 -3.15 16.93 15.29
N ASP A 506 -2.34 17.97 15.36
CA ASP A 506 -2.11 18.87 14.22
C ASP A 506 -0.83 18.46 13.50
N ILE A 507 -0.85 18.50 12.17
CA ILE A 507 0.31 18.24 11.31
C ILE A 507 0.33 19.21 10.14
N VAL A 508 1.53 19.67 9.76
CA VAL A 508 1.73 20.63 8.68
C VAL A 508 2.71 20.08 7.66
N PHE A 509 2.30 20.12 6.41
CA PHE A 509 3.08 19.78 5.24
C PHE A 509 3.31 21.01 4.38
N VAL A 510 4.51 21.14 3.82
CA VAL A 510 4.88 22.26 2.93
C VAL A 510 5.50 21.73 1.65
N SER A 511 5.07 22.28 0.51
CA SER A 511 5.69 22.07 -0.80
C SER A 511 6.81 23.10 -0.95
N LEU A 512 8.07 22.64 -1.04
CA LEU A 512 9.26 23.51 -1.08
C LEU A 512 9.55 24.05 -2.48
#